data_AF-A0A519F922-F1
#
_entry.id   AF-A0A519F922-F1
#
_cell.length_a   1.000
_cell.length_b   1.000
_cell.length_c   1.000
_cell.angle_alpha   90.00
_cell.angle_beta   90.00
_cell.angle_gamma   90.00
#
_symmetry.space_group_name_H-M   'P 1'
#
loop_
_entity.id
_entity.type
_entity.pdbx_description
1 polymer ?
#
loop_
_entity_poly.entity_id
_entity_poly.type
_entity_poly.pdbx_seq_one_letter_code
_entity_poly.pdbx_strand_id
1 'polypeptide(L)'
;PFFVIFGSLSDKIGRKPIIMAGCLLAIVTFFPVFKMLAEAANPDLMKAQSTAAVTVTADPATCSFQGNPVAREIDFRSSCDIAKRYLSQNSVSYENIAGAPGSKASVKIGDKVVESPTGNVVNSKFDEASVKEIAAFKKVVGDDLKVAGYPSKADPAKMNKVMMVILLFWLVLLVTMVYGPIAAMLVEMFPTRIRYTSMSLPYHIGNGWFGGLLPPISFAIVASTGNMFNGLWYPIIIAAMTLVIGTLFIRETKDVDIYAND
;
A
#
# COMPACT_ATOMS: atom_id res chain seq x y z
N PRO A 1 -24.24 9.31 3.42
CA PRO A 1 -25.02 9.38 4.69
C PRO A 1 -24.17 9.19 5.95
N PHE A 2 -23.22 8.24 5.98
CA PHE A 2 -22.47 7.92 7.21
C PHE A 2 -21.57 9.06 7.74
N PHE A 3 -21.09 9.98 6.89
CA PHE A 3 -20.43 11.20 7.35
C PHE A 3 -21.32 12.01 8.31
N VAL A 4 -22.61 12.17 7.98
CA VAL A 4 -23.57 12.87 8.83
C VAL A 4 -23.85 12.07 10.10
N ILE A 5 -23.95 10.74 9.99
CA ILE A 5 -24.18 9.86 11.14
C ILE A 5 -23.03 9.97 12.13
N PHE A 6 -21.79 9.75 11.71
CA PHE A 6 -20.63 9.82 12.60
C PHE A 6 -20.32 11.24 13.07
N GLY A 7 -20.60 12.27 12.25
CA GLY A 7 -20.60 13.66 12.69
C GLY A 7 -21.56 13.88 13.86
N SER A 8 -22.84 13.54 13.67
CA SER A 8 -23.87 13.67 14.72
C SER A 8 -23.60 12.81 15.96
N LEU A 9 -23.00 11.63 15.77
CA LEU A 9 -22.60 10.77 16.87
C LEU A 9 -21.44 11.39 17.66
N SER A 10 -20.51 12.04 16.97
CA SER A 10 -19.40 12.74 17.60
C SER A 10 -19.85 13.97 18.39
N ASP A 11 -20.96 14.62 18.00
CA ASP A 11 -21.55 15.71 18.81
C ASP A 11 -22.01 15.19 20.17
N LYS A 12 -22.45 13.93 20.23
CA LYS A 12 -22.98 13.31 21.45
C LYS A 12 -21.89 12.69 22.32
N ILE A 13 -20.93 11.99 21.71
CA ILE A 13 -19.93 11.18 22.43
C ILE A 13 -18.58 11.91 22.59
N GLY A 14 -18.25 12.81 21.67
CA GLY A 14 -16.94 13.44 21.55
C GLY A 14 -16.28 13.11 20.21
N ARG A 15 -15.45 14.02 19.70
CA ARG A 15 -14.74 13.86 18.42
C ARG A 15 -13.67 12.79 18.52
N LYS A 16 -12.86 12.86 19.58
CA LYS A 16 -11.66 12.03 19.73
C LYS A 16 -11.99 10.54 19.85
N PRO A 17 -12.93 10.07 20.71
CA PRO A 17 -13.24 8.65 20.84
C PRO A 17 -13.65 8.00 19.52
N ILE A 18 -14.41 8.71 18.68
CA ILE A 18 -14.89 8.17 17.40
C ILE A 18 -13.74 8.03 16.40
N ILE A 19 -12.87 9.04 16.30
CA ILE A 19 -11.69 8.99 15.45
C ILE A 19 -10.75 7.85 15.90
N MET A 20 -10.48 7.75 17.21
CA MET A 20 -9.59 6.71 17.77
C MET A 20 -10.17 5.30 17.56
N ALA A 21 -11.48 5.11 17.74
CA ALA A 21 -12.13 3.85 17.43
C ALA A 21 -11.97 3.47 15.96
N GLY A 22 -11.97 4.44 15.04
CA GLY A 22 -11.80 4.22 13.61
C GLY A 22 -10.39 3.78 13.26
N CYS A 23 -9.39 4.41 13.87
CA CYS A 23 -8.00 3.99 13.76
C CYS A 23 -7.81 2.57 14.32
N LEU A 24 -8.40 2.25 15.48
CA LEU A 24 -8.30 0.91 16.07
C LEU A 24 -8.94 -0.16 15.18
N LEU A 25 -10.15 0.08 14.69
CA LEU A 25 -10.82 -0.85 13.78
C LEU A 25 -10.03 -1.02 12.47
N ALA A 26 -9.44 0.04 11.92
CA ALA A 26 -8.57 -0.05 10.75
C ALA A 26 -7.36 -0.95 11.00
N ILE A 27 -6.65 -0.75 12.12
CA ILE A 27 -5.48 -1.57 12.52
C ILE A 27 -5.86 -3.05 12.59
N VAL A 28 -6.99 -3.38 13.23
CA VAL A 28 -7.41 -4.76 13.44
C VAL A 28 -7.96 -5.41 12.17
N THR A 29 -8.64 -4.64 11.31
CA THR A 29 -9.40 -5.20 10.19
C THR A 29 -8.73 -5.11 8.82
N PHE A 30 -7.68 -4.30 8.63
CA PHE A 30 -7.07 -4.13 7.30
C PHE A 30 -6.55 -5.44 6.71
N PHE A 31 -5.72 -6.21 7.42
CA PHE A 31 -5.24 -7.49 6.91
C PHE A 31 -6.35 -8.48 6.52
N PRO A 32 -7.33 -8.80 7.39
CA PRO A 32 -8.38 -9.75 7.01
C PRO A 32 -9.27 -9.20 5.89
N VAL A 33 -9.65 -7.92 5.92
CA VAL A 33 -10.50 -7.31 4.88
C VAL A 33 -9.82 -7.31 3.52
N PHE A 34 -8.55 -6.92 3.44
CA PHE A 34 -7.83 -6.91 2.16
C PHE A 34 -7.54 -8.32 1.63
N LYS A 35 -7.33 -9.32 2.50
CA LYS A 35 -7.22 -10.72 2.07
C LYS A 35 -8.55 -11.23 1.50
N MET A 36 -9.66 -11.02 2.20
CA MET A 36 -10.99 -11.38 1.71
C MET A 36 -11.35 -10.62 0.42
N LEU A 37 -10.92 -9.36 0.31
CA LEU A 37 -11.15 -8.55 -0.89
C LEU A 37 -10.34 -9.08 -2.08
N ALA A 38 -9.08 -9.46 -1.86
CA ALA A 38 -8.24 -10.07 -2.90
C ALA A 38 -8.82 -11.40 -3.38
N GLU A 39 -9.31 -12.25 -2.46
CA GLU A 39 -9.96 -13.52 -2.81
C GLU A 39 -11.30 -13.31 -3.54
N ALA A 40 -12.12 -12.36 -3.09
CA ALA A 40 -13.38 -12.03 -3.76
C ALA A 40 -13.16 -11.39 -5.14
N ALA A 41 -12.11 -10.59 -5.32
CA ALA A 41 -11.82 -9.89 -6.56
C ALA A 41 -11.03 -10.72 -7.57
N ASN A 42 -10.17 -11.62 -7.11
CA ASN A 42 -9.33 -12.44 -8.00
C ASN A 42 -9.00 -13.80 -7.36
N PRO A 43 -9.97 -14.73 -7.29
CA PRO A 43 -9.77 -16.03 -6.66
C PRO A 43 -8.71 -16.88 -7.37
N ASP A 44 -8.57 -16.73 -8.69
CA ASP A 44 -7.54 -17.44 -9.47
C ASP A 44 -6.13 -16.99 -9.08
N LEU A 45 -5.91 -15.68 -8.86
CA LEU A 45 -4.63 -15.16 -8.38
C LEU A 45 -4.31 -15.68 -6.98
N MET A 46 -5.28 -15.67 -6.07
CA MET A 46 -5.09 -16.18 -4.71
C MET A 46 -4.77 -17.68 -4.71
N LYS A 47 -5.46 -18.45 -5.56
CA LYS A 47 -5.17 -19.87 -5.75
C LYS A 47 -3.76 -20.06 -6.29
N ALA A 48 -3.38 -19.35 -7.36
CA ALA A 48 -2.05 -19.44 -7.97
C ALA A 48 -0.93 -19.14 -6.95
N GLN A 49 -1.09 -18.09 -6.13
CA GLN A 49 -0.12 -17.77 -5.08
C GLN A 49 0.06 -18.88 -4.04
N SER A 50 -0.99 -19.65 -3.75
CA SER A 50 -0.93 -20.77 -2.80
C SER A 50 -0.41 -22.07 -3.40
N THR A 51 -0.58 -22.30 -4.70
CA THR A 51 -0.24 -23.57 -5.36
C THR A 51 1.06 -23.53 -6.16
N ALA A 52 1.46 -22.35 -6.64
CA ALA A 52 2.62 -22.17 -7.50
C ALA A 52 3.57 -21.13 -6.89
N ALA A 53 4.24 -21.53 -5.81
CA ALA A 53 5.20 -20.67 -5.12
C ALA A 53 6.30 -20.19 -6.07
N VAL A 54 6.54 -18.88 -6.05
CA VAL A 54 7.60 -18.21 -6.81
C VAL A 54 8.72 -17.87 -5.84
N THR A 55 9.97 -18.15 -6.22
CA THR A 55 11.13 -17.77 -5.42
C THR A 55 12.07 -16.88 -6.22
N VAL A 56 12.60 -15.85 -5.58
CA VAL A 56 13.63 -14.97 -6.14
C VAL A 56 14.93 -15.23 -5.41
N THR A 57 15.91 -15.78 -6.12
CA THR A 57 17.26 -15.98 -5.59
C THR A 57 18.13 -14.83 -6.09
N ALA A 58 18.66 -14.01 -5.20
CA ALA A 58 19.50 -12.88 -5.57
C ALA A 58 20.52 -12.56 -4.47
N ASP A 59 21.67 -11.97 -4.84
CA ASP A 59 22.58 -11.38 -3.87
C ASP A 59 21.91 -10.21 -3.15
N PRO A 60 21.67 -10.29 -1.82
CA PRO A 60 21.02 -9.23 -1.06
C PRO A 60 21.72 -7.87 -1.18
N ALA A 61 23.04 -7.84 -1.38
CA ALA A 61 23.81 -6.60 -1.50
C ALA A 61 23.51 -5.83 -2.80
N THR A 62 22.95 -6.51 -3.81
CA THR A 62 22.62 -5.91 -5.11
C THR A 62 21.18 -5.43 -5.20
N CYS A 63 20.33 -5.76 -4.24
CA CYS A 63 18.92 -5.36 -4.20
C CYS A 63 18.78 -3.96 -3.59
N SER A 64 18.33 -2.98 -4.36
CA SER A 64 18.12 -1.63 -3.87
C SER A 64 16.77 -1.46 -3.18
N PHE A 65 16.68 -0.49 -2.28
CA PHE A 65 15.40 -0.09 -1.69
C PHE A 65 14.58 0.71 -2.70
N GLN A 66 13.37 0.23 -3.01
CA GLN A 66 12.57 0.75 -4.12
C GLN A 66 11.48 1.76 -3.75
N GLY A 67 11.63 2.41 -2.59
CA GLY A 67 10.65 3.37 -2.06
C GLY A 67 10.98 4.82 -2.30
N ASN A 68 11.96 5.11 -3.17
CA ASN A 68 12.29 6.49 -3.51
C ASN A 68 11.18 7.11 -4.38
N PRO A 69 10.45 8.14 -3.90
CA PRO A 69 9.30 8.73 -4.59
C PRO A 69 9.68 9.51 -5.87
N VAL A 70 10.96 9.85 -6.05
CA VAL A 70 11.47 10.51 -7.27
C VAL A 70 12.27 9.57 -8.18
N ALA A 71 12.48 8.32 -7.77
CA ALA A 71 13.21 7.36 -8.59
C ALA A 71 12.38 6.91 -9.79
N ARG A 72 13.02 6.90 -10.95
CA ARG A 72 12.48 6.41 -12.22
C ARG A 72 12.79 4.92 -12.35
N GLU A 73 12.10 4.23 -13.26
CA GLU A 73 12.39 2.82 -13.55
C GLU A 73 13.86 2.58 -13.92
N ILE A 74 14.51 3.56 -14.56
CA ILE A 74 15.93 3.52 -14.96
C ILE A 74 16.93 3.61 -13.79
N ASP A 75 16.49 3.97 -12.59
CA ASP A 75 17.34 4.03 -11.41
C ASP A 75 17.49 2.65 -10.77
N PHE A 76 16.64 1.69 -11.17
CA PHE A 76 16.61 0.31 -10.70
C PHE A 76 17.24 -0.63 -11.73
N ARG A 77 18.57 -0.65 -11.74
CA ARG A 77 19.38 -1.30 -12.79
C ARG A 77 19.79 -2.72 -12.48
N SER A 78 19.81 -3.08 -11.20
CA SER A 78 20.29 -4.40 -10.80
C SER A 78 19.33 -5.49 -11.27
N SER A 79 19.90 -6.68 -11.52
CA SER A 79 19.14 -7.88 -11.82
C SER A 79 18.12 -8.21 -10.71
N CYS A 80 18.48 -8.00 -9.44
CA CYS A 80 17.55 -8.15 -8.33
C CYS A 80 16.36 -7.18 -8.43
N ASP A 81 16.63 -5.91 -8.74
CA ASP A 81 15.58 -4.90 -8.78
C ASP A 81 14.59 -5.14 -9.91
N ILE A 82 15.10 -5.47 -11.11
CA ILE A 82 14.27 -5.75 -12.28
C ILE A 82 13.34 -6.94 -12.01
N ALA A 83 13.86 -8.04 -11.43
CA ALA A 83 13.06 -9.20 -11.06
C ALA A 83 11.97 -8.87 -10.04
N LYS A 84 12.35 -8.27 -8.91
CA LYS A 84 11.43 -7.93 -7.81
C LYS A 84 10.38 -6.91 -8.22
N ARG A 85 10.75 -5.92 -9.04
CA ARG A 85 9.81 -4.94 -9.61
C ARG A 85 8.75 -5.60 -10.44
N TYR A 86 9.18 -6.42 -11.40
CA TYR A 86 8.25 -7.06 -12.32
C TYR A 86 7.24 -7.92 -11.57
N LEU A 87 7.69 -8.76 -10.63
CA LEU A 87 6.79 -9.61 -9.84
C LEU A 87 5.83 -8.78 -8.97
N SER A 88 6.34 -7.76 -8.27
CA SER A 88 5.53 -6.91 -7.40
C SER A 88 4.50 -6.09 -8.17
N GLN A 89 4.85 -5.58 -9.37
CA GLN A 89 3.93 -4.86 -10.25
C GLN A 89 2.82 -5.75 -10.81
N ASN A 90 3.07 -7.06 -10.92
CA ASN A 90 2.09 -8.04 -11.37
C ASN A 90 1.36 -8.74 -10.21
N SER A 91 1.47 -8.21 -8.98
CA SER A 91 0.84 -8.77 -7.77
C SER A 91 1.21 -10.23 -7.49
N VAL A 92 2.40 -10.65 -7.93
CA VAL A 92 2.93 -11.99 -7.66
C VAL A 92 3.72 -11.92 -6.36
N SER A 93 3.26 -12.61 -5.32
CA SER A 93 4.08 -12.81 -4.12
C SER A 93 5.18 -13.84 -4.39
N TYR A 94 6.33 -13.65 -3.78
CA TYR A 94 7.51 -14.49 -3.91
C TYR A 94 8.28 -14.60 -2.60
N GLU A 95 9.04 -15.68 -2.46
CA GLU A 95 9.99 -15.87 -1.38
C GLU A 95 11.38 -15.37 -1.78
N ASN A 96 12.08 -14.70 -0.87
CA ASN A 96 13.43 -14.21 -1.09
C ASN A 96 14.46 -15.23 -0.59
N ILE A 97 15.29 -15.73 -1.49
CA ILE A 97 16.40 -16.65 -1.18
C ILE A 97 17.71 -15.90 -1.38
N ALA A 98 18.61 -15.98 -0.39
CA ALA A 98 19.94 -15.37 -0.50
C ALA A 98 20.78 -16.13 -1.53
N GLY A 99 21.10 -15.46 -2.63
CA GLY A 99 22.03 -15.96 -3.65
C GLY A 99 23.49 -15.76 -3.24
N ALA A 100 24.39 -16.42 -3.96
CA ALA A 100 25.83 -16.21 -3.77
C ALA A 100 26.22 -14.75 -4.09
N PRO A 101 27.22 -14.17 -3.39
CA PRO A 101 27.68 -12.81 -3.67
C PRO A 101 28.05 -12.62 -5.14
N GLY A 102 27.55 -11.54 -5.76
CA GLY A 102 27.77 -11.22 -7.17
C GLY A 102 26.97 -12.06 -8.19
N SER A 103 26.12 -12.98 -7.74
CA SER A 103 25.24 -13.75 -8.64
C SER A 103 24.12 -12.89 -9.21
N LYS A 104 23.74 -13.14 -10.48
CA LYS A 104 22.54 -12.54 -11.07
C LYS A 104 21.30 -13.09 -10.37
N ALA A 105 20.28 -12.26 -10.25
CA ALA A 105 19.01 -12.69 -9.70
C ALA A 105 18.34 -13.70 -10.64
N SER A 106 17.72 -14.72 -10.07
CA SER A 106 16.92 -15.69 -10.80
C SER A 106 15.53 -15.82 -10.18
N VAL A 107 14.54 -15.97 -11.04
CA VAL A 107 13.15 -16.21 -10.65
C VAL A 107 12.82 -17.65 -10.96
N LYS A 108 12.43 -18.41 -9.94
CA LYS A 108 11.96 -19.78 -10.09
C LYS A 108 10.43 -19.82 -9.98
N ILE A 109 9.79 -20.44 -10.97
CA ILE A 109 8.34 -20.65 -11.04
C ILE A 109 8.12 -22.14 -11.31
N GLY A 110 7.67 -22.89 -10.29
CA GLY A 110 7.65 -24.35 -10.36
C GLY A 110 9.08 -24.89 -10.59
N ASP A 111 9.30 -25.64 -11.68
CA ASP A 111 10.60 -26.20 -12.03
C ASP A 111 11.46 -25.30 -12.93
N LYS A 112 10.88 -24.22 -13.48
CA LYS A 112 11.58 -23.33 -14.40
C LYS A 112 12.34 -22.25 -13.65
N VAL A 113 13.58 -21.98 -14.07
CA VAL A 113 14.43 -20.91 -13.53
C VAL A 113 14.75 -19.95 -14.67
N VAL A 114 14.46 -18.67 -14.45
CA VAL A 114 14.70 -17.59 -15.41
C VAL A 114 15.64 -16.58 -14.79
N GLU A 115 16.81 -16.37 -15.41
CA GLU A 115 17.76 -15.35 -14.97
C GLU A 115 17.30 -13.94 -15.37
N SER A 116 17.44 -12.99 -14.44
CA SER A 116 17.06 -11.60 -14.66
C SER A 116 18.23 -10.79 -15.21
N PRO A 117 18.00 -9.93 -16.22
CA PRO A 117 19.06 -9.13 -16.84
C PRO A 117 19.50 -7.97 -15.94
N THR A 118 20.67 -7.39 -16.23
CA THR A 118 21.14 -6.15 -15.61
C THR A 118 20.96 -5.01 -16.61
N GLY A 119 20.36 -3.90 -16.20
CA GLY A 119 20.11 -2.76 -17.07
C GLY A 119 21.25 -1.75 -17.10
N ASN A 120 21.74 -1.43 -18.29
CA ASN A 120 22.69 -0.35 -18.52
C ASN A 120 21.96 0.94 -18.93
N VAL A 121 22.35 2.07 -18.35
CA VAL A 121 21.72 3.37 -18.63
C VAL A 121 22.70 4.30 -19.32
N VAL A 122 22.28 4.80 -20.48
CA VAL A 122 23.00 5.77 -21.32
C VAL A 122 22.04 6.93 -21.59
N ASN A 123 22.48 8.18 -21.41
CA ASN A 123 21.67 9.38 -21.65
C ASN A 123 20.30 9.39 -20.91
N SER A 124 20.28 8.97 -19.64
CA SER A 124 19.05 8.89 -18.82
C SER A 124 17.97 7.95 -19.38
N LYS A 125 18.34 6.96 -20.19
CA LYS A 125 17.47 5.86 -20.64
C LYS A 125 18.22 4.54 -20.57
N PHE A 126 17.50 3.43 -20.44
CA PHE A 126 18.12 2.13 -20.71
C PHE A 126 18.60 2.08 -22.16
N ASP A 127 19.77 1.50 -22.40
CA ASP A 127 20.24 1.27 -23.77
C ASP A 127 19.33 0.26 -24.50
N GLU A 128 19.41 0.24 -25.83
CA GLU A 128 18.52 -0.62 -26.63
C GLU A 128 18.67 -2.11 -26.31
N ALA A 129 19.89 -2.54 -25.92
CA ALA A 129 20.16 -3.90 -25.51
C ALA A 129 19.41 -4.24 -24.21
N SER A 130 19.54 -3.42 -23.17
CA SER A 130 18.86 -3.61 -21.89
C SER A 130 17.35 -3.56 -22.04
N VAL A 131 16.82 -2.67 -22.88
CA VAL A 131 15.36 -2.62 -23.16
C VAL A 131 14.87 -3.94 -23.75
N LYS A 132 15.60 -4.50 -24.73
CA LYS A 132 15.25 -5.79 -25.35
C LYS A 132 15.38 -6.95 -24.37
N GLU A 133 16.46 -7.01 -23.58
CA GLU A 133 16.68 -8.06 -22.59
C GLU A 133 15.62 -8.02 -21.47
N ILE A 134 15.32 -6.84 -20.93
CA ILE A 134 14.28 -6.65 -19.91
C ILE A 134 12.92 -7.03 -20.49
N ALA A 135 12.59 -6.63 -21.73
CA ALA A 135 11.33 -7.01 -22.36
C ALA A 135 11.23 -8.53 -22.59
N ALA A 136 12.32 -9.18 -23.00
CA ALA A 136 12.38 -10.63 -23.17
C ALA A 136 12.18 -11.35 -21.82
N PHE A 137 12.87 -10.91 -20.77
CA PHE A 137 12.68 -11.41 -19.40
C PHE A 137 11.24 -11.27 -18.93
N LYS A 138 10.66 -10.06 -19.03
CA LYS A 138 9.26 -9.79 -18.65
C LYS A 138 8.29 -10.69 -19.43
N LYS A 139 8.57 -10.99 -20.71
CA LYS A 139 7.75 -11.88 -21.53
C LYS A 139 7.86 -13.34 -21.05
N VAL A 140 9.06 -13.86 -20.88
CA VAL A 140 9.30 -15.26 -20.46
C VAL A 140 8.68 -15.52 -19.09
N VAL A 141 8.97 -14.65 -18.11
CA VAL A 141 8.40 -14.78 -16.76
C VAL A 141 6.88 -14.64 -16.81
N GLY A 142 6.34 -13.71 -17.59
CA GLY A 142 4.89 -13.55 -17.76
C GLY A 142 4.20 -14.77 -18.37
N ASP A 143 4.84 -15.45 -19.32
CA ASP A 143 4.30 -16.67 -19.93
C ASP A 143 4.42 -17.87 -18.98
N ASP A 144 5.50 -17.98 -18.22
CA ASP A 144 5.66 -19.02 -17.19
C ASP A 144 4.67 -18.84 -16.03
N LEU A 145 4.39 -17.60 -15.63
CA LEU A 145 3.36 -17.28 -14.64
C LEU A 145 1.97 -17.73 -15.12
N LYS A 146 1.62 -17.49 -16.39
CA LYS A 146 0.34 -17.98 -16.95
C LYS A 146 0.25 -19.50 -16.94
N VAL A 147 1.33 -20.19 -17.30
CA VAL A 147 1.39 -21.67 -17.25
C VAL A 147 1.24 -22.17 -15.81
N ALA A 148 1.80 -21.45 -14.84
CA ALA A 148 1.64 -21.72 -13.41
C ALA A 148 0.25 -21.32 -12.84
N GLY A 149 -0.64 -20.80 -13.67
CA GLY A 149 -2.02 -20.47 -13.30
C GLY A 149 -2.24 -19.03 -12.81
N TYR A 150 -1.24 -18.16 -12.87
CA TYR A 150 -1.42 -16.74 -12.54
C TYR A 150 -2.23 -16.03 -13.64
N PRO A 151 -3.35 -15.39 -13.28
CA PRO A 151 -4.18 -14.69 -14.26
C PRO A 151 -3.54 -13.36 -14.66
N SER A 152 -3.60 -13.01 -15.95
CA SER A 152 -3.15 -11.69 -16.44
C SER A 152 -4.12 -10.57 -16.05
N LYS A 153 -5.40 -10.90 -15.86
CA LYS A 153 -6.48 -10.00 -15.42
C LYS A 153 -7.49 -10.80 -14.59
N ALA A 154 -8.15 -10.14 -13.65
CA ALA A 154 -9.25 -10.76 -12.90
C ALA A 154 -10.40 -11.16 -13.84
N ASP A 155 -10.92 -12.38 -13.68
CA ASP A 155 -12.08 -12.88 -14.41
C ASP A 155 -13.39 -12.35 -13.80
N PRO A 156 -14.14 -11.48 -14.50
CA PRO A 156 -15.37 -10.89 -13.97
C PRO A 156 -16.47 -11.89 -13.63
N ALA A 157 -16.42 -13.11 -14.18
CA ALA A 157 -17.39 -14.17 -13.90
C ALA A 157 -17.12 -14.88 -12.57
N LYS A 158 -15.85 -14.94 -12.13
CA LYS A 158 -15.44 -15.55 -10.86
C LYS A 158 -15.41 -14.56 -9.69
N MET A 159 -15.50 -13.26 -9.98
CA MET A 159 -15.55 -12.21 -8.96
C MET A 159 -16.80 -12.32 -8.09
N ASN A 160 -16.61 -12.43 -6.77
CA ASN A 160 -17.71 -12.31 -5.81
C ASN A 160 -18.03 -10.83 -5.56
N LYS A 161 -18.80 -10.25 -6.49
CA LYS A 161 -19.16 -8.82 -6.47
C LYS A 161 -19.90 -8.41 -5.19
N VAL A 162 -20.75 -9.29 -4.65
CA VAL A 162 -21.51 -9.00 -3.42
C VAL A 162 -20.57 -8.86 -2.23
N MET A 163 -19.65 -9.81 -2.05
CA MET A 163 -18.65 -9.75 -1.00
C MET A 163 -17.76 -8.51 -1.15
N MET A 164 -17.31 -8.20 -2.37
CA MET A 164 -16.53 -6.99 -2.63
C MET A 164 -17.26 -5.72 -2.21
N VAL A 165 -18.55 -5.58 -2.56
CA VAL A 165 -19.36 -4.42 -2.15
C VAL A 165 -19.46 -4.32 -0.63
N ILE A 166 -19.66 -5.44 0.07
CA ILE A 166 -19.71 -5.48 1.54
C ILE A 166 -18.38 -5.03 2.15
N LEU A 167 -17.26 -5.55 1.66
CA LEU A 167 -15.92 -5.22 2.16
C LEU A 167 -15.53 -3.77 1.85
N LEU A 168 -15.84 -3.27 0.65
CA LEU A 168 -15.63 -1.87 0.29
C LEU A 168 -16.53 -0.95 1.12
N PHE A 169 -17.77 -1.35 1.37
CA PHE A 169 -18.66 -0.62 2.27
C PHE A 169 -18.10 -0.54 3.69
N TRP A 170 -17.55 -1.64 4.22
CA TRP A 170 -16.85 -1.65 5.51
C TRP A 170 -15.68 -0.66 5.53
N LEU A 171 -14.82 -0.67 4.51
CA LEU A 171 -13.71 0.28 4.41
C LEU A 171 -14.20 1.74 4.35
N VAL A 172 -15.25 2.02 3.58
CA VAL A 172 -15.86 3.36 3.52
C VAL A 172 -16.46 3.77 4.87
N LEU A 173 -17.06 2.83 5.60
CA LEU A 173 -17.58 3.09 6.95
C LEU A 173 -16.45 3.55 7.88
N LEU A 174 -15.30 2.88 7.86
CA LEU A 174 -14.12 3.31 8.62
C LEU A 174 -13.65 4.71 8.24
N VAL A 175 -13.60 5.03 6.93
CA VAL A 175 -13.27 6.38 6.46
C VAL A 175 -14.25 7.40 7.03
N THR A 176 -15.55 7.15 6.92
CA THR A 176 -16.58 8.10 7.39
C THR A 176 -16.53 8.33 8.90
N MET A 177 -16.10 7.33 9.67
CA MET A 177 -15.97 7.44 11.12
C MET A 177 -14.81 8.35 11.54
N VAL A 178 -13.71 8.35 10.79
CA VAL A 178 -12.56 9.23 11.03
C VAL A 178 -12.80 10.61 10.43
N TYR A 179 -13.23 10.68 9.17
CA TYR A 179 -13.34 11.92 8.42
C TYR A 179 -14.59 12.75 8.78
N GLY A 180 -15.66 12.14 9.29
CA GLY A 180 -16.86 12.87 9.71
C GLY A 180 -16.57 13.86 10.84
N PRO A 181 -15.99 13.41 11.97
CA PRO A 181 -15.68 14.27 13.11
C PRO A 181 -14.47 15.18 12.90
N ILE A 182 -13.53 14.85 11.99
CA ILE A 182 -12.26 15.59 11.85
C ILE A 182 -12.46 17.04 11.45
N ALA A 183 -13.45 17.33 10.61
CA ALA A 183 -13.74 18.69 10.16
C ALA A 183 -14.19 19.57 11.34
N ALA A 184 -15.07 19.06 12.19
CA ALA A 184 -15.54 19.76 13.39
C ALA A 184 -14.40 19.92 14.43
N MET A 185 -13.65 18.84 14.69
CA MET A 185 -12.54 18.86 15.64
C MET A 185 -11.49 19.93 15.28
N LEU A 186 -11.13 20.04 14.00
CA LEU A 186 -10.17 21.06 13.55
C LEU A 186 -10.71 22.49 13.75
N VAL A 187 -12.01 22.72 13.56
CA VAL A 187 -12.65 24.03 13.77
C VAL A 187 -12.64 24.41 15.25
N GLU A 188 -12.87 23.44 16.12
CA GLU A 188 -12.92 23.60 17.57
C GLU A 188 -11.51 23.77 18.19
N MET A 189 -10.44 23.25 17.54
CA MET A 189 -9.07 23.36 18.03
C MET A 189 -8.40 24.72 17.78
N PHE A 190 -8.86 25.50 16.80
CA PHE A 190 -8.17 26.72 16.36
C PHE A 190 -9.06 27.97 16.47
N PRO A 191 -8.52 29.11 16.99
CA PRO A 191 -9.24 30.40 17.06
C PRO A 191 -9.72 30.86 15.68
N THR A 192 -10.87 31.55 15.62
CA THR A 192 -11.54 31.85 14.34
C THR A 192 -10.65 32.69 13.41
N ARG A 193 -9.88 33.63 13.96
CA ARG A 193 -9.01 34.56 13.22
C ARG A 193 -7.84 33.91 12.45
N ILE A 194 -7.35 32.75 12.90
CA ILE A 194 -6.22 32.03 12.26
C ILE A 194 -6.60 30.64 11.77
N ARG A 195 -7.88 30.29 11.83
CA ARG A 195 -8.40 28.94 11.61
C ARG A 195 -7.99 28.37 10.26
N TYR A 196 -8.18 29.14 9.19
CA TYR A 196 -7.86 28.68 7.83
C TYR A 196 -6.37 28.34 7.66
N THR A 197 -5.49 29.23 8.10
CA THR A 197 -4.04 29.02 8.05
C THR A 197 -3.61 27.84 8.91
N SER A 198 -4.18 27.72 10.12
CA SER A 198 -3.82 26.67 11.08
C SER A 198 -4.32 25.29 10.66
N MET A 199 -5.47 25.20 10.00
CA MET A 199 -6.02 23.94 9.46
C MET A 199 -5.29 23.46 8.21
N SER A 200 -4.85 24.40 7.37
CA SER A 200 -4.19 24.10 6.10
C SER A 200 -2.90 23.29 6.31
N LEU A 201 -2.12 23.62 7.35
CA LEU A 201 -0.85 22.96 7.65
C LEU A 201 -1.00 21.45 7.96
N PRO A 202 -1.82 21.01 8.95
CA PRO A 202 -2.10 19.59 9.17
C PRO A 202 -2.68 18.89 7.94
N TYR A 203 -3.56 19.55 7.18
CA TYR A 203 -4.18 18.95 6.01
C TYR A 203 -3.17 18.65 4.90
N HIS A 204 -2.30 19.61 4.57
CA HIS A 204 -1.28 19.43 3.54
C HIS A 204 -0.15 18.49 3.96
N ILE A 205 0.27 18.51 5.23
CA ILE A 205 1.25 17.54 5.74
C ILE A 205 0.65 16.13 5.73
N GLY A 206 -0.58 15.98 6.23
CA GLY A 206 -1.33 14.73 6.25
C GLY A 206 -1.44 14.10 4.87
N ASN A 207 -2.07 14.82 3.95
CA ASN A 207 -2.35 14.32 2.62
C ASN A 207 -1.10 14.27 1.73
N GLY A 208 -0.23 15.27 1.83
CA GLY A 208 0.97 15.39 1.02
C GLY A 208 2.02 14.35 1.39
N TRP A 209 2.41 14.29 2.67
CA TRP A 209 3.49 13.42 3.11
C TRP A 209 3.00 11.99 3.34
N PHE A 210 2.05 11.80 4.25
CA PHE A 210 1.60 10.45 4.60
C PHE A 210 0.78 9.81 3.49
N GLY A 211 -0.14 10.57 2.88
CA GLY A 211 -0.92 10.11 1.74
C GLY A 211 -0.08 9.93 0.47
N GLY A 212 0.71 10.95 0.10
CA GLY A 212 1.51 10.94 -1.13
C GLY A 212 2.63 9.89 -1.15
N LEU A 213 3.24 9.59 0.00
CA LEU A 213 4.28 8.56 0.10
C LEU A 213 3.73 7.13 0.28
N LEU A 214 2.41 6.96 0.43
CA LEU A 214 1.81 5.65 0.60
C LEU A 214 2.11 4.71 -0.58
N PRO A 215 1.88 5.09 -1.86
CA PRO A 215 2.17 4.19 -2.98
C PRO A 215 3.65 3.77 -3.10
N PRO A 216 4.65 4.68 -3.10
CA PRO A 216 6.05 4.27 -3.24
C PRO A 216 6.54 3.44 -2.05
N ILE A 217 6.16 3.80 -0.81
CA ILE A 217 6.60 3.04 0.38
C ILE A 217 5.92 1.67 0.43
N SER A 218 4.62 1.59 0.13
CA SER A 218 3.91 0.31 0.07
C SER A 218 4.52 -0.60 -1.00
N PHE A 219 4.82 -0.06 -2.18
CA PHE A 219 5.50 -0.79 -3.24
C PHE A 219 6.88 -1.30 -2.79
N ALA A 220 7.66 -0.45 -2.11
CA ALA A 220 8.98 -0.83 -1.61
C ALA A 220 8.92 -1.94 -0.56
N ILE A 221 7.94 -1.90 0.34
CA ILE A 221 7.70 -2.96 1.33
C ILE A 221 7.33 -4.27 0.61
N VAL A 222 6.46 -4.22 -0.40
CA VAL A 222 6.11 -5.41 -1.19
C VAL A 222 7.33 -5.94 -1.94
N ALA A 223 8.11 -5.06 -2.58
CA ALA A 223 9.31 -5.42 -3.32
C ALA A 223 10.43 -5.96 -2.41
N SER A 224 10.56 -5.49 -1.18
CA SER A 224 11.57 -5.99 -0.26
C SER A 224 11.17 -7.31 0.39
N THR A 225 9.91 -7.42 0.82
CA THR A 225 9.41 -8.59 1.56
C THR A 225 8.92 -9.72 0.67
N GLY A 226 8.52 -9.42 -0.58
CA GLY A 226 7.96 -10.38 -1.52
C GLY A 226 6.48 -10.73 -1.28
N ASN A 227 5.80 -10.14 -0.29
CA ASN A 227 4.38 -10.40 -0.04
C ASN A 227 3.53 -9.18 -0.37
N MET A 228 2.54 -9.34 -1.26
CA MET A 228 1.70 -8.23 -1.71
C MET A 228 0.88 -7.57 -0.59
N PHE A 229 0.58 -8.30 0.49
CA PHE A 229 -0.17 -7.76 1.63
C PHE A 229 0.69 -6.95 2.60
N ASN A 230 2.02 -7.08 2.56
CA ASN A 230 2.88 -6.35 3.49
C ASN A 230 2.86 -4.83 3.24
N GLY A 231 2.48 -4.38 2.05
CA GLY A 231 2.22 -2.94 1.81
C GLY A 231 1.19 -2.34 2.77
N LEU A 232 0.27 -3.14 3.32
CA LEU A 232 -0.71 -2.70 4.32
C LEU A 232 -0.09 -2.25 5.64
N TRP A 233 1.14 -2.66 5.95
CA TRP A 233 1.83 -2.20 7.16
C TRP A 233 2.03 -0.70 7.19
N TYR A 234 2.23 -0.04 6.03
CA TYR A 234 2.38 1.41 5.99
C TYR A 234 1.17 2.13 6.58
N PRO A 235 -0.07 1.99 6.04
CA PRO A 235 -1.22 2.67 6.61
C PRO A 235 -1.59 2.15 8.02
N ILE A 236 -1.30 0.88 8.36
CA ILE A 236 -1.53 0.35 9.71
C ILE A 236 -0.64 1.05 10.74
N ILE A 237 0.66 1.23 10.44
CA ILE A 237 1.61 1.92 11.32
C ILE A 237 1.21 3.39 11.48
N ILE A 238 0.83 4.08 10.40
CA ILE A 238 0.34 5.47 10.49
C ILE A 238 -0.94 5.55 11.33
N ALA A 239 -1.89 4.62 11.16
CA ALA A 239 -3.10 4.56 11.96
C ALA A 239 -2.80 4.27 13.45
N ALA A 240 -1.84 3.38 13.73
CA ALA A 240 -1.39 3.08 15.10
C ALA A 240 -0.71 4.28 15.76
N MET A 241 0.15 4.99 15.03
CA MET A 241 0.74 6.24 15.52
C MET A 241 -0.33 7.28 15.79
N THR A 242 -1.31 7.44 14.89
CA THR A 242 -2.46 8.34 15.10
C THR A 242 -3.27 7.95 16.33
N LEU A 243 -3.50 6.66 16.55
CA LEU A 243 -4.20 6.15 17.73
C LEU A 243 -3.44 6.49 19.01
N VAL A 244 -2.14 6.20 19.08
CA VAL A 244 -1.32 6.44 20.28
C VAL A 244 -1.16 7.94 20.54
N ILE A 245 -0.69 8.70 19.55
CA ILE A 245 -0.43 10.14 19.70
C ILE A 245 -1.75 10.89 19.92
N GLY A 246 -2.79 10.57 19.16
CA GLY A 246 -4.11 11.17 19.31
C GLY A 246 -4.73 10.89 20.68
N THR A 247 -4.57 9.67 21.20
CA THR A 247 -5.07 9.32 22.53
C THR A 247 -4.33 10.06 23.64
N LEU A 248 -3.02 10.25 23.53
CA LEU A 248 -2.20 10.88 24.57
C LEU A 248 -2.21 12.41 24.54
N PHE A 249 -2.13 13.02 23.35
CA PHE A 249 -1.84 14.45 23.22
C PHE A 249 -3.02 15.29 22.74
N ILE A 250 -3.98 14.71 21.99
CA ILE A 250 -5.16 15.47 21.55
C ILE A 250 -6.17 15.53 22.69
N ARG A 251 -6.63 16.74 23.01
CA ARG A 251 -7.72 16.96 23.97
C ARG A 251 -9.06 16.79 23.26
N GLU A 252 -10.06 16.33 24.00
CA GLU A 252 -11.43 16.34 23.48
C GLU A 252 -11.89 17.79 23.30
N THR A 253 -12.56 18.05 22.18
CA THR A 253 -12.98 19.39 21.76
C THR A 253 -14.48 19.61 21.87
N LYS A 254 -15.24 18.53 22.14
CA LYS A 254 -16.65 18.62 22.47
C LYS A 254 -16.86 19.62 23.61
N ASP A 255 -17.80 20.54 23.40
CA ASP A 255 -18.20 21.59 24.33
C ASP A 255 -17.16 22.71 24.57
N VAL A 256 -16.10 22.80 23.74
CA VAL A 256 -15.17 23.94 23.79
C VAL A 256 -15.82 25.18 23.21
N ASP A 257 -15.85 26.29 23.98
CA ASP A 257 -16.27 27.59 23.48
C ASP A 257 -15.19 28.18 22.55
N ILE A 258 -15.52 28.20 21.26
CA ILE A 258 -14.62 28.66 20.20
C ILE A 258 -14.40 30.18 20.18
N TYR A 259 -15.20 30.95 20.91
CA TYR A 259 -15.09 32.41 21.03
C TYR A 259 -14.41 32.86 22.32
N ALA A 260 -14.11 31.95 23.24
CA ALA A 260 -13.56 32.29 24.56
C ALA A 260 -12.21 33.05 24.51
N ASN A 261 -11.48 32.98 23.40
CA ASN A 261 -10.14 33.58 23.22
C ASN A 261 -10.00 34.41 21.92
N ASP A 262 -11.12 34.84 21.34
CA ASP A 262 -11.15 35.78 20.20
C ASP A 262 -11.45 37.21 20.68
#